data_AF-I7KGW5-F1
#
_entry.id   AF-I7KGW5-F1
#
_cell.length_a   1.000
_cell.length_b   1.000
_cell.length_c   1.000
_cell.angle_alpha   90.00
_cell.angle_beta   90.00
_cell.angle_gamma   90.00
#
_symmetry.space_group_name_H-M   'P 1'
#
loop_
_entity.id
_entity.type
_entity.pdbx_description
1 polymer ?
#
loop_
_entity_poly.entity_id
_entity_poly.type
_entity_poly.pdbx_seq_one_letter_code
_entity_poly.pdbx_strand_id
1 'polypeptide(L)'
;MSEYLLSEKTIIETIKNNLDGRTGIYNYTFQDVLDDVFNIDEYIIGYEEAEQALQEYGVFDALKEVQQFDLENYGKWVTDYADSEKVANTLAYILANRVFDTCLINAPGFLNFDSELTPQNVKYFKEALNEM
;
A
#
# COMPACT_ATOMS: atom_id res chain seq x y z
N MET A 1 -8.73 18.95 -10.26
CA MET A 1 -8.05 17.74 -10.76
C MET A 1 -8.35 16.68 -9.73
N SER A 2 -8.91 15.54 -10.12
CA SER A 2 -8.93 14.37 -9.24
C SER A 2 -7.50 14.01 -8.88
N GLU A 3 -7.31 13.61 -7.64
CA GLU A 3 -6.05 13.06 -7.17
C GLU A 3 -5.96 11.62 -7.71
N TYR A 4 -4.86 11.28 -8.41
CA TYR A 4 -4.66 9.93 -8.93
C TYR A 4 -4.36 8.99 -7.76
N LEU A 5 -5.40 8.43 -7.14
CA LEU A 5 -5.32 7.72 -5.85
C LEU A 5 -4.39 6.50 -5.88
N LEU A 6 -4.30 5.82 -7.02
CA LEU A 6 -3.48 4.64 -7.25
C LEU A 6 -2.10 4.96 -7.87
N SER A 7 -1.74 6.24 -7.98
CA SER A 7 -0.39 6.60 -8.43
C SER A 7 0.64 6.34 -7.34
N GLU A 8 1.86 5.97 -7.73
CA GLU A 8 2.98 5.74 -6.81
C GLU A 8 3.22 6.95 -5.89
N LYS A 9 3.12 8.17 -6.42
CA LYS A 9 3.24 9.40 -5.65
C LYS A 9 2.24 9.47 -4.49
N THR A 10 0.95 9.26 -4.78
CA THR A 10 -0.12 9.36 -3.76
C THR A 10 0.02 8.25 -2.71
N ILE A 11 0.41 7.05 -3.13
CA ILE A 11 0.70 5.93 -2.21
C ILE A 11 1.88 6.28 -1.28
N ILE A 12 2.98 6.81 -1.83
CA ILE A 12 4.14 7.25 -1.05
C ILE A 12 3.77 8.35 -0.05
N GLU A 13 3.00 9.36 -0.48
CA GLU A 13 2.55 10.45 0.40
C GLU A 13 1.66 9.92 1.54
N THR A 14 0.75 8.98 1.23
CA THR A 14 -0.09 8.31 2.22
C THR A 14 0.74 7.52 3.25
N ILE A 15 1.74 6.77 2.80
CA ILE A 15 2.66 6.04 3.67
C ILE A 15 3.42 7.02 4.58
N LYS A 16 3.99 8.10 4.03
CA LYS A 16 4.73 9.11 4.79
C LYS A 16 3.89 9.70 5.93
N ASN A 17 2.65 10.08 5.63
CA ASN A 17 1.74 10.69 6.60
C ASN A 17 1.37 9.73 7.74
N ASN A 18 1.20 8.44 7.43
CA ASN A 18 0.83 7.43 8.43
C ASN A 18 2.00 6.97 9.30
N LEU A 19 3.24 6.96 8.78
CA LEU A 19 4.43 6.64 9.55
C LEU A 19 4.66 7.64 10.71
N ASP A 20 4.50 8.93 10.46
CA ASP A 20 4.74 9.96 11.48
C ASP A 20 3.77 9.85 12.66
N GLY A 21 2.51 9.52 12.41
CA GLY A 21 1.51 9.33 13.46
C GLY A 21 1.72 8.08 14.33
N ARG A 22 2.53 7.12 13.86
CA ARG A 22 2.68 5.78 14.45
C ARG A 22 4.09 5.48 14.97
N THR A 23 5.03 6.40 14.77
CA THR A 23 6.43 6.25 15.20
C THR A 23 6.55 6.18 16.72
N GLY A 24 7.28 5.18 17.22
CA GLY A 24 7.57 4.98 18.64
C GLY A 24 6.47 4.29 19.45
N ILE A 25 5.39 3.84 18.80
CA ILE A 25 4.38 2.98 19.44
C ILE A 25 5.00 1.60 19.68
N TYR A 26 4.84 1.09 20.91
CA TYR A 26 5.41 -0.18 21.33
C TYR A 26 4.81 -1.36 20.53
N ASN A 27 5.66 -2.26 20.04
CA ASN A 27 5.31 -3.43 19.22
C ASN A 27 4.53 -3.09 17.93
N TYR A 28 4.68 -1.87 17.40
CA TYR A 28 4.03 -1.46 16.18
C TYR A 28 5.05 -1.42 15.04
N THR A 29 4.75 -2.10 13.93
CA THR A 29 5.70 -2.47 12.87
C THR A 29 5.34 -1.85 11.52
N PHE A 30 6.18 -2.04 10.51
CA PHE A 30 5.86 -1.62 9.14
C PHE A 30 4.71 -2.43 8.54
N GLN A 31 4.57 -3.72 8.90
CA GLN A 31 3.42 -4.55 8.53
C GLN A 31 2.12 -3.94 9.05
N ASP A 32 2.10 -3.51 10.31
CA ASP A 32 0.91 -2.91 10.92
C ASP A 32 0.48 -1.63 10.19
N VAL A 33 1.44 -0.81 9.70
CA VAL A 33 1.11 0.38 8.90
C VAL A 33 0.48 -0.01 7.56
N LEU A 34 1.06 -0.99 6.86
CA LEU A 34 0.53 -1.46 5.58
C LEU A 34 -0.90 -1.97 5.76
N ASP A 35 -1.12 -2.81 6.77
CA ASP A 35 -2.43 -3.43 7.01
C ASP A 35 -3.46 -2.41 7.49
N ASP A 36 -3.14 -1.57 8.47
CA ASP A 36 -4.10 -0.58 8.98
C ASP A 36 -4.56 0.36 7.85
N VAL A 37 -3.63 0.84 7.04
CA VAL A 37 -3.92 1.89 6.03
C VAL A 37 -4.53 1.31 4.75
N PHE A 38 -4.05 0.16 4.27
CA PHE A 38 -4.41 -0.33 2.94
C PHE A 38 -5.19 -1.64 2.93
N ASN A 39 -5.38 -2.29 4.09
CA ASN A 39 -6.12 -3.55 4.19
C ASN A 39 -7.38 -3.42 5.07
N ILE A 40 -7.27 -2.72 6.21
CA ILE A 40 -8.34 -2.64 7.22
C ILE A 40 -9.22 -1.39 7.03
N ASP A 41 -8.63 -0.19 7.00
CA ASP A 41 -9.39 1.06 7.00
C ASP A 41 -9.98 1.43 5.61
N GLU A 42 -9.78 0.58 4.59
CA GLU A 42 -10.19 0.78 3.19
C GLU A 42 -9.77 2.17 2.64
N TYR A 43 -8.56 2.24 2.08
CA TYR A 43 -7.94 3.45 1.53
C TYR A 43 -8.83 4.25 0.56
N ILE A 44 -9.65 3.57 -0.25
CA ILE A 44 -10.61 4.20 -1.18
C ILE A 44 -12.03 3.87 -0.71
N ILE A 45 -12.81 4.92 -0.44
CA ILE A 45 -14.20 4.82 0.03
C ILE A 45 -15.10 5.48 -1.03
N GLY A 46 -16.14 4.76 -1.47
CA GLY A 46 -17.08 5.20 -2.48
C GLY A 46 -16.86 4.49 -3.83
N TYR A 47 -17.95 3.94 -4.38
CA TYR A 47 -17.93 3.32 -5.71
C TYR A 47 -17.50 4.30 -6.82
N GLU A 48 -17.88 5.57 -6.74
CA GLU A 48 -17.53 6.59 -7.75
C GLU A 48 -16.01 6.85 -7.74
N GLU A 49 -15.43 7.06 -6.56
CA GLU A 49 -14.00 7.24 -6.37
C GLU A 49 -13.20 6.01 -6.79
N ALA A 50 -13.67 4.81 -6.44
CA ALA A 50 -13.04 3.55 -6.82
C ALA A 50 -13.07 3.33 -8.34
N GLU A 51 -14.22 3.53 -8.99
CA GLU A 51 -14.35 3.43 -10.44
C GLU A 51 -13.46 4.44 -11.16
N GLN A 52 -13.39 5.67 -10.68
CA GLN A 52 -12.52 6.69 -11.24
C GLN A 52 -11.04 6.31 -11.10
N ALA A 53 -10.60 5.87 -9.92
CA ALA A 53 -9.23 5.44 -9.69
C ALA A 53 -8.83 4.27 -10.61
N LEU A 54 -9.73 3.30 -10.80
CA LEU A 54 -9.51 2.17 -11.70
C LEU A 54 -9.47 2.60 -13.18
N GLN A 55 -10.29 3.57 -13.59
CA GLN A 55 -10.23 4.13 -14.95
C GLN A 55 -8.91 4.86 -15.21
N GLU A 56 -8.45 5.66 -14.24
CA GLU A 56 -7.18 6.39 -14.33
C GLU A 56 -5.97 5.46 -14.36
N TYR A 57 -6.00 4.35 -13.60
CA TYR A 57 -4.97 3.33 -13.61
C TYR A 57 -5.01 2.47 -14.89
N GLY A 58 -6.21 2.16 -15.38
CA GLY A 58 -6.46 1.20 -16.45
C GLY A 58 -7.15 -0.05 -15.91
N VAL A 59 -8.47 -0.16 -16.14
CA VAL A 59 -9.32 -1.19 -15.52
C VAL A 59 -8.81 -2.61 -15.76
N PHE A 60 -8.40 -2.95 -16.99
CA PHE A 60 -7.91 -4.30 -17.28
C PHE A 60 -6.52 -4.59 -16.72
N ASP A 61 -5.67 -3.57 -16.61
CA ASP A 61 -4.37 -3.70 -15.98
C ASP A 61 -4.57 -3.94 -14.47
N ALA A 62 -5.46 -3.18 -13.83
CA ALA A 62 -5.85 -3.38 -12.44
C ALA A 62 -6.38 -4.79 -12.17
N LEU A 63 -7.34 -5.26 -12.98
CA LEU A 63 -7.90 -6.60 -12.84
C LEU A 63 -6.83 -7.69 -12.97
N LYS A 64 -5.89 -7.52 -13.90
CA LYS A 64 -4.80 -8.47 -14.10
C LYS A 64 -3.86 -8.51 -12.89
N GLU A 65 -3.49 -7.35 -12.35
CA GLU A 65 -2.61 -7.28 -11.17
C GLU A 65 -3.27 -7.92 -9.94
N VAL A 66 -4.53 -7.58 -9.66
CA VAL A 66 -5.29 -8.14 -8.53
C VAL A 66 -5.47 -9.65 -8.70
N GLN A 67 -5.78 -10.12 -9.91
CA GLN A 67 -5.89 -11.54 -10.21
C GLN A 67 -4.58 -12.30 -10.03
N GLN A 68 -3.47 -11.74 -10.48
CA GLN A 68 -2.16 -12.36 -10.30
C GLN A 68 -1.83 -12.47 -8.80
N PHE A 69 -2.05 -11.39 -8.04
CA PHE A 69 -1.84 -11.38 -6.60
C PHE A 69 -2.67 -12.44 -5.87
N ASP A 70 -3.96 -12.55 -6.19
CA ASP A 70 -4.87 -13.54 -5.60
C ASP A 70 -4.39 -14.98 -5.86
N LEU A 71 -4.00 -15.27 -7.10
CA LEU A 71 -3.51 -16.60 -7.49
C LEU A 71 -2.18 -16.93 -6.81
N GLU A 72 -1.26 -15.97 -6.70
CA GLU A 72 0.06 -16.16 -6.08
C GLU A 72 -0.05 -16.39 -4.57
N ASN A 73 -0.96 -15.70 -3.88
CA ASN A 73 -1.09 -15.78 -2.42
C ASN A 73 -2.08 -16.86 -1.95
N TYR A 74 -3.15 -17.12 -2.70
CA TYR A 74 -4.26 -17.98 -2.26
C TYR A 74 -4.57 -19.14 -3.21
N GLY A 75 -3.93 -19.19 -4.38
CA GLY A 75 -4.17 -20.23 -5.40
C GLY A 75 -5.55 -20.15 -6.07
N LYS A 76 -6.32 -19.09 -5.81
CA LYS A 76 -7.67 -18.85 -6.35
C LYS A 76 -8.02 -17.37 -6.27
N TRP A 77 -9.03 -16.95 -7.01
CA TRP A 77 -9.61 -15.60 -6.93
C TRP A 77 -10.37 -15.47 -5.61
N VAL A 78 -10.02 -14.47 -4.81
CA VAL A 78 -10.63 -14.20 -3.50
C VAL A 78 -11.23 -12.80 -3.41
N THR A 79 -10.71 -11.83 -4.18
CA THR A 79 -11.29 -10.50 -4.31
C THR A 79 -12.63 -10.57 -5.03
N ASP A 80 -13.60 -9.78 -4.58
CA ASP A 80 -14.86 -9.62 -5.28
C ASP A 80 -14.69 -8.72 -6.50
N TYR A 81 -14.49 -9.32 -7.67
CA TYR A 81 -14.31 -8.59 -8.93
C TYR A 81 -15.58 -7.91 -9.46
N ALA A 82 -16.74 -8.15 -8.83
CA ALA A 82 -17.96 -7.41 -9.14
C ALA A 82 -18.07 -6.10 -8.33
N ASP A 83 -17.16 -5.88 -7.37
CA ASP A 83 -17.14 -4.71 -6.50
C ASP A 83 -15.90 -3.85 -6.80
N SER A 84 -16.12 -2.64 -7.31
CA SER A 84 -15.03 -1.74 -7.69
C SER A 84 -14.22 -1.24 -6.49
N GLU A 85 -14.83 -1.06 -5.31
CA GLU A 85 -14.10 -0.70 -4.09
C GLU A 85 -13.17 -1.84 -3.67
N LYS A 86 -13.62 -3.10 -3.74
CA LYS A 86 -12.77 -4.25 -3.42
C LYS A 86 -11.60 -4.40 -4.38
N VAL A 87 -11.83 -4.22 -5.67
CA VAL A 87 -10.75 -4.26 -6.68
C VAL A 87 -9.77 -3.12 -6.46
N ALA A 88 -10.26 -1.89 -6.28
CA ALA A 88 -9.42 -0.70 -6.11
C ALA A 88 -8.58 -0.77 -4.81
N ASN A 89 -9.18 -1.17 -3.68
CA ASN A 89 -8.45 -1.31 -2.42
C ASN A 89 -7.45 -2.46 -2.44
N THR A 90 -7.77 -3.59 -3.07
CA THR A 90 -6.80 -4.68 -3.24
C THR A 90 -5.62 -4.22 -4.09
N LEU A 91 -5.86 -3.46 -5.16
CA LEU A 91 -4.80 -2.87 -5.97
C LEU A 91 -3.96 -1.86 -5.15
N ALA A 92 -4.60 -0.99 -4.38
CA ALA A 92 -3.89 -0.05 -3.50
C ALA A 92 -2.96 -0.79 -2.52
N TYR A 93 -3.43 -1.88 -1.90
CA TYR A 93 -2.62 -2.74 -1.04
C TYR A 93 -1.39 -3.31 -1.77
N ILE A 94 -1.58 -3.85 -2.98
CA ILE A 94 -0.50 -4.40 -3.79
C ILE A 94 0.56 -3.34 -4.10
N LEU A 95 0.13 -2.15 -4.51
CA LEU A 95 1.03 -1.05 -4.83
C LEU A 95 1.79 -0.55 -3.60
N ALA A 96 1.10 -0.39 -2.47
CA ALA A 96 1.73 -0.02 -1.20
C ALA A 96 2.75 -1.08 -0.75
N ASN A 97 2.38 -2.37 -0.81
CA ASN A 97 3.28 -3.47 -0.44
C ASN A 97 4.59 -3.42 -1.24
N ARG A 98 4.54 -3.18 -2.56
CA ARG A 98 5.74 -3.03 -3.41
C ARG A 98 6.62 -1.86 -2.99
N VAL A 99 6.02 -0.72 -2.62
CA VAL A 99 6.75 0.45 -2.10
C VAL A 99 7.44 0.09 -0.78
N PHE A 100 6.72 -0.55 0.15
CA PHE A 100 7.30 -1.01 1.42
C PHE A 100 8.45 -1.98 1.20
N ASP A 101 8.25 -3.05 0.41
CA ASP A 101 9.28 -4.07 0.15
C ASP A 101 10.56 -3.43 -0.45
N THR A 102 10.39 -2.58 -1.46
CA THR A 102 11.51 -1.82 -2.07
C THR A 102 12.24 -0.97 -1.03
N CYS A 103 11.52 -0.23 -0.19
CA CYS A 103 12.14 0.64 0.81
C CYS A 103 12.81 -0.16 1.94
N LEU A 104 12.20 -1.25 2.40
CA LEU A 104 12.74 -2.09 3.47
C LEU A 104 14.05 -2.75 3.05
N ILE A 105 14.11 -3.26 1.81
CA ILE A 105 15.32 -3.87 1.23
C ILE A 105 16.45 -2.85 1.10
N ASN A 106 16.13 -1.62 0.66
CA ASN A 106 17.13 -0.58 0.40
C ASN A 106 17.48 0.25 1.65
N ALA A 107 16.72 0.13 2.73
CA ALA A 107 17.00 0.86 3.96
C ALA A 107 18.33 0.40 4.59
N PRO A 108 19.19 1.32 5.05
CA PRO A 108 20.51 0.99 5.60
C PRO A 108 20.47 0.17 6.90
N GLY A 109 19.29 0.01 7.51
CA GLY A 109 19.08 -0.74 8.75
C GLY A 109 18.81 -2.24 8.58
N PHE A 110 18.80 -2.77 7.35
CA PHE A 110 18.32 -4.14 7.05
C PHE A 110 16.91 -4.39 7.59
N LEU A 111 15.99 -3.48 7.26
CA LEU A 111 14.63 -3.53 7.75
C LEU A 111 13.83 -4.62 7.03
N ASN A 112 12.76 -5.04 7.69
CA ASN A 112 11.73 -5.91 7.12
C ASN A 112 10.36 -5.50 7.67
N PHE A 113 9.30 -6.16 7.20
CA PHE A 113 7.93 -5.83 7.61
C PHE A 113 7.71 -5.95 9.13
N ASP A 114 8.37 -6.90 9.80
CA ASP A 114 8.29 -7.10 11.26
C ASP A 114 9.12 -6.09 12.08
N SER A 115 9.87 -5.21 11.41
CA SER A 115 10.70 -4.22 12.10
C SER A 115 9.82 -3.16 12.77
N GLU A 116 10.07 -2.90 14.06
CA GLU A 116 9.33 -1.89 14.82
C GLU A 116 9.57 -0.47 14.26
N LEU A 117 8.54 0.39 14.34
CA LEU A 117 8.59 1.80 13.98
C LEU A 117 9.34 2.65 15.01
N THR A 118 10.55 2.25 15.39
CA THR A 118 11.42 3.12 16.18
C THR A 118 11.77 4.39 15.38
N PRO A 119 12.07 5.53 16.03
CA PRO A 119 12.46 6.74 15.32
C PRO A 119 13.63 6.53 14.35
N GLN A 120 14.55 5.61 14.67
CA GLN A 120 15.69 5.29 13.82
C GLN A 120 15.29 4.47 12.59
N ASN A 121 14.43 3.47 12.76
CA ASN A 121 13.94 2.66 11.65
C ASN A 121 13.07 3.47 10.69
N VAL A 122 12.18 4.31 11.22
CA VAL A 122 11.35 5.21 10.39
C VAL A 122 12.22 6.19 9.62
N LYS A 123 13.29 6.72 10.24
CA LYS A 123 14.26 7.55 9.53
C LYS A 123 14.92 6.80 8.36
N TYR A 124 15.41 5.59 8.58
CA TYR A 124 16.04 4.78 7.53
C TYR A 124 15.08 4.42 6.40
N PHE A 125 13.84 4.05 6.73
CA PHE A 125 12.82 3.79 5.74
C PHE A 125 12.51 5.04 4.91
N LYS A 126 12.37 6.21 5.55
CA LYS A 126 12.13 7.49 4.87
C LYS A 126 13.30 7.94 3.98
N GLU A 127 14.54 7.61 4.35
CA GLU A 127 15.70 7.84 3.49
C GLU A 127 15.57 7.03 2.19
N ALA A 128 15.30 5.73 2.28
CA ALA A 128 15.06 4.88 1.09
C ALA A 128 13.86 5.35 0.26
N LEU A 129 12.77 5.76 0.91
CA LEU A 129 11.56 6.26 0.26
C LEU A 129 11.77 7.58 -0.51
N ASN A 130 12.80 8.37 -0.17
CA ASN A 130 13.14 9.59 -0.90
C ASN A 130 14.07 9.34 -2.09
N GLU A 131 14.60 8.13 -2.23
CA GLU A 131 15.46 7.71 -3.34
C GLU A 131 14.68 6.99 -4.45
N MET A 132 13.37 6.76 -4.24
CA MET A 132 12.44 6.22 -5.25
C MET A 132 12.07 7.26 -6.32
#